data_AF-A0A1Z5KB36-F1
#
_entry.id   AF-A0A1Z5KB36-F1
#
_cell.length_a   1.000
_cell.length_b   1.000
_cell.length_c   1.000
_cell.angle_alpha   90.00
_cell.angle_beta   90.00
_cell.angle_gamma   90.00
#
_symmetry.space_group_name_H-M   'P 1'
#
loop_
_entity.id
_entity.type
_entity.pdbx_description
1 polymer ?
#
loop_
_entity_poly.entity_id
_entity_poly.type
_entity_poly.pdbx_seq_one_letter_code
_entity_poly.pdbx_strand_id
1 'polypeptide(L)'
;MSVRELKAELSQLKQSTDDVFEKEQLVQRLFQARASQITTTDDTTPTTRPSESSSGSNPIQIPLLFTYMDDNIKIAAQNFVDGGIIAEAGNQPFATIQLTVEGKQGDFQLNLLLDTACTGLVLRPEIVSKFNLPSFTTPVTMTGAGGQAGSTGLTQLDKFKVGDQSFGPLPAAVQNIGALPKELDGILGLSFLSRFECVEMDFSKGKVTFFHEKPTPTLDNLQIVAEGEIKLIPRLGIYSVHVYLGGKGPVEMIFDTGASASLLSWKGIADLGLSKNSNFVHALSTRMGAMGSDNTAIQLSHRINISSKIDIGKPGSYPGILLGAGSKRLSMDVGDIPLLKNLENQGVGGILGIDALARCAVLRFNFQGKKRMVTMLQDSP
;
A
#
# COMPACT_ATOMS: atom_id res chain seq x y z
N MET A 1 -11.04 1.16 23.39
CA MET A 1 -11.23 2.46 24.04
C MET A 1 -12.64 2.97 23.79
N SER A 2 -13.38 3.34 24.85
CA SER A 2 -14.69 3.99 24.75
C SER A 2 -14.55 5.45 24.30
N VAL A 3 -15.61 6.06 23.75
CA VAL A 3 -15.58 7.50 23.38
C VAL A 3 -15.22 8.37 24.58
N ARG A 4 -15.68 7.99 25.78
CA ARG A 4 -15.37 8.68 27.03
C ARG A 4 -13.88 8.61 27.37
N GLU A 5 -13.25 7.46 27.23
CA GLU A 5 -11.80 7.29 27.43
C GLU A 5 -10.98 8.06 26.39
N LEU A 6 -11.36 8.00 25.11
CA LEU A 6 -10.69 8.75 24.03
C LEU A 6 -10.73 10.26 24.28
N LYS A 7 -11.89 10.80 24.66
CA LYS A 7 -12.03 12.23 24.99
C LYS A 7 -11.27 12.61 26.25
N ALA A 8 -11.26 11.74 27.27
CA ALA A 8 -10.49 11.97 28.50
C ALA A 8 -8.98 12.03 28.19
N GLU A 9 -8.48 11.13 27.36
CA GLU A 9 -7.06 11.10 27.00
C GLU A 9 -6.68 12.27 26.09
N LEU A 10 -7.49 12.59 25.07
CA LEU A 10 -7.29 13.79 24.25
C LEU A 10 -7.28 15.08 25.09
N SER A 11 -8.15 15.16 26.11
CA SER A 11 -8.15 16.29 27.04
C SER A 11 -6.85 16.37 27.86
N GLN A 12 -6.29 15.24 28.30
CA GLN A 12 -4.96 15.21 28.96
C GLN A 12 -3.85 15.70 28.02
N LEU A 13 -3.96 15.40 26.72
CA LEU A 13 -3.05 15.88 25.68
C LEU A 13 -3.36 17.30 25.19
N LYS A 14 -4.29 18.02 25.85
CA LYS A 14 -4.74 19.38 25.51
C LYS A 14 -5.29 19.51 24.07
N GLN A 15 -5.86 18.44 23.53
CA GLN A 15 -6.51 18.44 22.22
C GLN A 15 -8.03 18.57 22.39
N SER A 16 -8.64 19.54 21.70
CA SER A 16 -10.09 19.71 21.74
C SER A 16 -10.81 18.54 21.04
N THR A 17 -11.99 18.22 21.56
CA THR A 17 -12.89 17.17 21.04
C THR A 17 -14.31 17.67 20.80
N ASP A 18 -14.50 19.00 20.83
CA ASP A 18 -15.82 19.64 20.78
C ASP A 18 -16.39 19.66 19.35
N ASP A 19 -15.51 19.63 18.35
CA ASP A 19 -15.82 19.58 16.92
C ASP A 19 -15.93 18.14 16.38
N VAL A 20 -15.69 17.12 17.22
CA VAL A 20 -15.62 15.72 16.78
C VAL A 20 -16.67 14.85 17.47
N PHE A 21 -17.57 14.32 16.65
CA PHE A 21 -18.70 13.49 17.05
C PHE A 21 -18.51 12.00 16.74
N GLU A 22 -17.67 11.68 15.75
CA GLU A 22 -17.38 10.31 15.32
C GLU A 22 -16.19 9.73 16.08
N LYS A 23 -16.30 8.46 16.48
CA LYS A 23 -15.29 7.78 17.31
C LYS A 23 -13.96 7.62 16.58
N GLU A 24 -14.02 7.36 15.27
CA GLU A 24 -12.87 7.12 14.40
C GLU A 24 -12.00 8.38 14.30
N GLN A 25 -12.63 9.55 14.21
CA GLN A 25 -11.93 10.84 14.19
C GLN A 25 -11.25 11.15 15.54
N LEU A 26 -11.86 10.75 16.67
CA LEU A 26 -11.22 10.85 17.99
C LEU A 26 -9.98 9.94 18.08
N VAL A 27 -10.05 8.72 17.55
CA VAL A 27 -8.91 7.80 17.51
C VAL A 27 -7.77 8.38 16.67
N GLN A 28 -8.09 8.92 15.48
CA GLN A 28 -7.10 9.52 14.60
C GLN A 28 -6.44 10.76 15.22
N ARG A 29 -7.23 11.62 15.88
CA ARG A 29 -6.71 12.79 16.58
C ARG A 29 -5.82 12.39 17.78
N LEU A 30 -6.20 11.32 18.50
CA LEU A 30 -5.40 10.82 19.62
C LEU A 30 -4.05 10.30 19.14
N PHE A 31 -4.04 9.61 18.00
CA PHE A 31 -2.81 9.15 17.35
C PHE A 31 -1.90 10.33 16.97
N GLN A 32 -2.43 11.38 16.34
CA GLN A 32 -1.67 12.59 15.99
C GLN A 32 -1.12 13.34 17.21
N ALA A 33 -1.92 13.42 18.27
CA ALA A 33 -1.54 14.07 19.53
C ALA A 33 -0.36 13.38 20.21
N ARG A 34 -0.39 12.04 20.25
CA ARG A 34 0.70 11.22 20.79
C ARG A 34 1.97 11.36 19.95
N ALA A 35 1.85 11.39 18.62
CA ALA A 35 2.98 11.60 17.73
C ALA A 35 3.65 12.98 17.95
N SER A 36 2.87 14.01 18.27
CA SER A 36 3.36 15.39 18.49
C SER A 36 4.02 15.59 19.86
N GLN A 37 3.66 14.81 20.88
CA GLN A 37 4.31 14.87 22.20
C GLN A 37 5.72 14.28 22.20
N ILE A 38 5.99 13.33 21.31
CA ILE A 38 7.32 12.73 21.14
C ILE A 38 8.32 13.79 20.61
N THR A 39 7.85 14.80 19.89
CA THR A 39 8.69 15.92 19.39
C THR A 39 8.88 17.09 20.37
N THR A 40 8.21 17.11 21.53
CA THR A 40 8.13 18.31 22.41
C THR A 40 8.69 18.12 23.82
N THR A 41 9.41 17.02 24.08
CA THR A 41 10.08 16.76 25.37
C THR A 41 11.57 17.11 25.33
N ASP A 42 11.90 18.33 24.88
CA ASP A 42 13.17 18.98 25.20
C ASP A 42 12.97 20.50 25.14
N ASP A 43 12.89 21.15 26.31
CA ASP A 43 12.91 22.62 26.38
C ASP A 43 13.48 23.11 27.73
N THR A 44 14.50 23.96 27.67
CA THR A 44 14.66 25.25 28.40
C THR A 44 16.13 25.70 28.52
N THR A 45 16.63 26.53 27.59
CA THR A 45 17.26 27.87 27.81
C THR A 45 17.94 28.41 26.54
N PRO A 46 17.92 29.74 26.30
CA PRO A 46 18.31 30.35 25.02
C PRO A 46 19.83 30.49 24.93
N THR A 47 20.48 29.50 24.35
CA THR A 47 21.89 29.59 23.98
C THR A 47 21.98 29.35 22.49
N THR A 48 22.62 30.28 21.80
CA THR A 48 23.09 30.25 20.41
C THR A 48 22.79 28.95 19.68
N ARG A 49 21.88 28.97 18.69
CA ARG A 49 21.66 27.85 17.76
C ARG A 49 23.03 27.25 17.42
N PRO A 50 23.35 26.02 17.87
CA PRO A 50 24.28 25.24 17.10
C PRO A 50 23.55 25.09 15.77
N SER A 51 24.16 25.61 14.71
CA SER A 51 23.88 25.10 13.39
C SER A 51 23.94 23.58 13.50
N GLU A 52 22.78 22.93 13.56
CA GLU A 52 22.64 21.60 12.99
C GLU A 52 23.11 21.80 11.56
N SER A 53 24.37 21.44 11.37
CA SER A 53 24.97 21.31 10.07
C SER A 53 23.98 20.49 9.27
N SER A 54 23.49 21.10 8.19
CA SER A 54 22.92 20.43 7.05
C SER A 54 23.94 19.40 6.55
N SER A 55 24.02 18.25 7.22
CA SER A 55 24.45 17.02 6.59
C SER A 55 23.34 16.73 5.60
N GLY A 56 23.56 17.03 4.32
CA GLY A 56 22.63 16.69 3.25
C GLY A 56 22.16 15.27 3.49
N SER A 57 20.87 15.10 3.75
CA SER A 57 20.31 13.84 4.22
C SER A 57 20.32 12.87 3.05
N ASN A 58 21.45 12.17 2.90
CA ASN A 58 21.65 11.23 1.82
C ASN A 58 20.46 10.26 1.77
N PRO A 59 19.90 10.01 0.58
CA PRO A 59 18.78 9.10 0.46
C PRO A 59 19.15 7.71 0.97
N ILE A 60 18.20 7.03 1.60
CA ILE A 60 18.38 5.65 2.04
C ILE A 60 18.14 4.77 0.84
N GLN A 61 19.16 4.06 0.37
CA GLN A 61 19.03 3.10 -0.71
C GLN A 61 19.24 1.68 -0.19
N ILE A 62 18.29 0.80 -0.46
CA ILE A 62 18.38 -0.62 -0.12
C ILE A 62 17.93 -1.50 -1.29
N PRO A 63 18.26 -2.80 -1.30
CA PRO A 63 17.74 -3.73 -2.28
C PRO A 63 16.21 -3.82 -2.26
N LEU A 64 15.60 -3.78 -3.43
CA LEU A 64 14.22 -4.20 -3.66
C LEU A 64 14.26 -5.66 -4.09
N LEU A 65 13.70 -6.53 -3.25
CA LEU A 65 13.64 -7.95 -3.47
C LEU A 65 12.28 -8.33 -4.07
N PHE A 66 12.23 -9.54 -4.62
CA PHE A 66 11.04 -10.08 -5.27
C PHE A 66 10.70 -11.43 -4.66
N THR A 67 9.57 -11.51 -3.97
CA THR A 67 9.09 -12.75 -3.34
C THR A 67 7.90 -13.29 -4.14
N TYR A 68 7.92 -14.58 -4.48
CA TYR A 68 6.90 -15.23 -5.29
C TYR A 68 5.96 -16.06 -4.42
N MET A 69 4.73 -16.26 -4.87
CA MET A 69 3.86 -17.28 -4.29
C MET A 69 4.42 -18.67 -4.60
N ASP A 70 4.32 -19.61 -3.66
CA ASP A 70 4.60 -21.01 -3.99
C ASP A 70 3.63 -21.49 -5.08
N ASP A 71 4.16 -22.24 -6.04
CA ASP A 71 3.33 -22.97 -6.98
C ASP A 71 2.46 -23.97 -6.18
N ASN A 72 1.14 -23.90 -6.35
CA ASN A 72 0.12 -24.79 -5.76
C ASN A 72 -0.41 -24.47 -4.35
N ILE A 73 -0.35 -23.22 -3.86
CA ILE A 73 -1.05 -22.89 -2.59
C ILE A 73 -2.57 -22.94 -2.80
N LYS A 74 -3.21 -23.98 -2.26
CA LYS A 74 -4.66 -23.98 -2.00
C LYS A 74 -4.90 -23.28 -0.67
N ILE A 75 -5.41 -22.06 -0.71
CA ILE A 75 -5.72 -21.32 0.51
C ILE A 75 -7.19 -21.58 0.85
N ALA A 76 -7.44 -22.12 2.04
CA ALA A 76 -8.79 -22.27 2.56
C ALA A 76 -9.37 -20.88 2.86
N ALA A 77 -10.25 -20.40 1.98
CA ALA A 77 -10.90 -19.11 2.16
C ALA A 77 -11.84 -19.15 3.36
N GLN A 78 -11.77 -18.13 4.23
CA GLN A 78 -12.58 -18.07 5.45
C GLN A 78 -14.10 -18.09 5.19
N ASN A 79 -14.52 -17.71 3.98
CA ASN A 79 -15.90 -17.54 3.57
C ASN A 79 -16.45 -18.64 2.63
N PHE A 80 -15.79 -19.81 2.52
CA PHE A 80 -16.24 -20.89 1.63
C PHE A 80 -16.34 -22.26 2.32
N VAL A 81 -17.49 -22.93 2.16
CA VAL A 81 -17.81 -24.23 2.78
C VAL A 81 -17.59 -25.42 1.81
N ASP A 82 -17.63 -25.18 0.49
CA ASP A 82 -17.66 -26.25 -0.54
C ASP A 82 -16.49 -26.19 -1.55
N GLY A 83 -15.25 -26.44 -1.12
CA GLY A 83 -14.14 -26.79 -2.04
C GLY A 83 -13.19 -25.66 -2.46
N GLY A 84 -13.30 -24.46 -1.88
CA GLY A 84 -12.34 -23.36 -2.03
C GLY A 84 -12.36 -22.64 -3.39
N ILE A 85 -11.68 -21.50 -3.47
CA ILE A 85 -11.34 -20.87 -4.75
C ILE A 85 -9.90 -21.26 -5.09
N ILE A 86 -9.65 -21.61 -6.35
CA ILE A 86 -8.29 -21.69 -6.86
C ILE A 86 -7.85 -20.25 -7.14
N ALA A 87 -7.09 -19.68 -6.21
CA ALA A 87 -6.29 -18.51 -6.51
C ALA A 87 -5.16 -19.00 -7.43
N GLU A 88 -5.15 -18.56 -8.68
CA GLU A 88 -3.97 -18.73 -9.51
C GLU A 88 -2.88 -17.84 -8.89
N ALA A 89 -1.84 -18.47 -8.36
CA ALA A 89 -0.60 -17.79 -8.05
C ALA A 89 -0.11 -17.18 -9.37
N GLY A 90 -0.39 -15.89 -9.58
CA GLY A 90 0.18 -15.19 -10.71
C GLY A 90 1.71 -15.27 -10.61
N ASN A 91 2.40 -15.45 -11.72
CA ASN A 91 3.87 -15.42 -11.78
C ASN A 91 4.47 -14.03 -11.44
N GLN A 92 3.66 -13.11 -10.93
CA GLN A 92 4.07 -11.76 -10.58
C GLN A 92 4.63 -11.76 -9.16
N PRO A 93 5.87 -11.32 -8.96
CA PRO A 93 6.43 -11.23 -7.63
C PRO A 93 5.82 -10.07 -6.84
N PHE A 94 5.86 -10.22 -5.52
CA PHE A 94 5.67 -9.13 -4.58
C PHE A 94 6.98 -8.38 -4.37
N ALA A 95 6.91 -7.05 -4.35
CA ALA A 95 8.04 -6.17 -4.07
C ALA A 95 8.30 -6.12 -2.56
N THR A 96 9.47 -6.57 -2.11
CA THR A 96 9.78 -6.69 -0.67
C THR A 96 11.09 -6.01 -0.31
N ILE A 97 11.24 -5.72 0.98
CA ILE A 97 12.49 -5.23 1.56
C ILE A 97 12.84 -6.01 2.81
N GLN A 98 14.11 -5.95 3.18
CA GLN A 98 14.56 -6.43 4.48
C GLN A 98 14.80 -5.26 5.43
N LEU A 99 14.32 -5.43 6.66
CA LEU A 99 14.52 -4.51 7.77
C LEU A 99 15.19 -5.27 8.91
N THR A 100 16.10 -4.62 9.63
CA THR A 100 16.72 -5.20 10.84
C THR A 100 16.04 -4.63 12.07
N VAL A 101 15.43 -5.45 12.92
CA VAL A 101 14.90 -5.02 14.21
C VAL A 101 15.98 -5.14 15.26
N GLU A 102 16.17 -4.09 16.06
CA GLU A 102 17.06 -4.11 17.21
C GLU A 102 16.31 -4.73 18.40
N GLY A 103 16.47 -6.04 18.57
CA GLY A 103 15.76 -6.82 19.58
C GLY A 103 16.50 -6.90 20.91
N LYS A 104 15.75 -7.07 22.01
CA LYS A 104 16.34 -7.29 23.35
C LYS A 104 17.17 -8.57 23.43
N GLN A 105 16.85 -9.57 22.60
CA GLN A 105 17.53 -10.87 22.53
C GLN A 105 18.55 -10.93 21.39
N GLY A 106 18.89 -9.79 20.80
CA GLY A 106 19.71 -9.68 19.60
C GLY A 106 18.91 -9.17 18.40
N ASP A 107 19.65 -8.69 17.41
CA ASP A 107 19.09 -8.17 16.16
C ASP A 107 18.53 -9.32 15.32
N PHE A 108 17.40 -9.07 14.66
CA PHE A 108 16.80 -10.03 13.72
C PHE A 108 16.27 -9.32 12.48
N GLN A 109 16.15 -10.05 11.38
CA GLN A 109 15.66 -9.49 10.11
C GLN A 109 14.19 -9.83 9.90
N LEU A 110 13.48 -8.90 9.25
CA LEU A 110 12.13 -9.07 8.73
C LEU A 110 12.12 -8.86 7.23
N ASN A 111 11.53 -9.79 6.48
CA ASN A 111 11.21 -9.65 5.06
C ASN A 111 9.77 -9.14 4.92
N LEU A 112 9.61 -7.89 4.48
CA LEU A 112 8.34 -7.19 4.48
C LEU A 112 7.92 -6.81 3.06
N LEU A 113 6.65 -7.06 2.73
CA LEU A 113 6.01 -6.53 1.52
C LEU A 113 5.92 -5.00 1.60
N LEU A 114 6.30 -4.31 0.53
CA LEU A 114 6.01 -2.87 0.39
C LEU A 114 4.59 -2.71 -0.16
N ASP A 115 3.71 -2.09 0.62
CA ASP A 115 2.29 -2.00 0.27
C ASP A 115 1.73 -0.59 0.48
N THR A 116 1.48 0.10 -0.63
CA THR A 116 0.89 1.44 -0.66
C THR A 116 -0.61 1.48 -0.37
N ALA A 117 -1.28 0.33 -0.34
CA ALA A 117 -2.66 0.14 0.10
C ALA A 117 -2.76 -0.42 1.53
N CYS A 118 -1.64 -0.53 2.25
CA CYS A 118 -1.61 -0.78 3.69
C CYS A 118 -1.32 0.53 4.45
N THR A 119 -2.07 0.84 5.50
CA THR A 119 -1.84 2.06 6.29
C THR A 119 -0.71 1.93 7.29
N GLY A 120 -0.46 0.72 7.79
CA GLY A 120 0.39 0.48 8.95
C GLY A 120 1.49 -0.55 8.67
N LEU A 121 2.16 -0.99 9.74
CA LEU A 121 2.92 -2.22 9.72
C LEU A 121 1.98 -3.37 10.13
N VAL A 122 2.06 -4.49 9.42
CA VAL A 122 1.35 -5.73 9.77
C VAL A 122 2.40 -6.82 9.95
N LEU A 123 2.32 -7.58 11.04
CA LEU A 123 3.17 -8.73 11.29
C LEU A 123 2.33 -10.00 11.45
N ARG A 124 2.88 -11.12 10.98
CA ARG A 124 2.29 -12.44 11.23
C ARG A 124 2.34 -12.79 12.73
N PRO A 125 1.33 -13.48 13.28
CA PRO A 125 1.34 -13.93 14.67
C PRO A 125 2.57 -14.79 15.03
N GLU A 126 3.04 -15.65 14.10
CA GLU A 126 4.24 -16.46 14.34
C GLU A 126 5.50 -15.62 14.55
N ILE A 127 5.61 -14.44 13.91
CA ILE A 127 6.77 -13.55 14.04
C ILE A 127 6.76 -12.85 15.40
N VAL A 128 5.58 -12.39 15.83
CA VAL A 128 5.38 -11.80 17.17
C VAL A 128 5.75 -12.81 18.25
N SER A 129 5.30 -14.06 18.11
CA SER A 129 5.62 -15.13 19.06
C SER A 129 7.10 -15.54 19.01
N LYS A 130 7.69 -15.67 17.81
CA LYS A 130 9.07 -16.13 17.60
C LYS A 130 10.09 -15.19 18.25
N PHE A 131 9.87 -13.89 18.14
CA PHE A 131 10.78 -12.86 18.66
C PHE A 131 10.30 -12.24 19.98
N ASN A 132 9.25 -12.80 20.59
CA ASN A 132 8.68 -12.35 21.86
C ASN A 132 8.40 -10.83 21.89
N LEU A 133 7.76 -10.33 20.83
CA LEU A 133 7.43 -8.92 20.69
C LEU A 133 6.32 -8.52 21.68
N PRO A 134 6.32 -7.26 22.17
CA PRO A 134 5.33 -6.82 23.14
C PRO A 134 3.91 -6.93 22.57
N SER A 135 2.98 -7.46 23.35
CA SER A 135 1.58 -7.54 22.95
C SER A 135 0.76 -6.52 23.73
N PHE A 136 -0.06 -5.75 23.03
CA PHE A 136 -0.94 -4.74 23.61
C PHE A 136 -2.40 -5.19 23.51
N THR A 137 -3.17 -4.92 24.55
CA THR A 137 -4.59 -5.33 24.66
C THR A 137 -5.54 -4.39 23.93
N THR A 138 -5.05 -3.32 23.31
CA THR A 138 -5.88 -2.38 22.56
C THR A 138 -6.22 -3.00 21.21
N PRO A 139 -7.49 -3.35 20.93
CA PRO A 139 -7.86 -3.89 19.64
C PRO A 139 -7.69 -2.81 18.57
N VAL A 140 -7.06 -3.18 17.46
CA VAL A 140 -7.01 -2.36 16.25
C VAL A 140 -7.76 -3.08 15.13
N THR A 141 -8.50 -2.31 14.33
CA THR A 141 -9.29 -2.84 13.22
C THR A 141 -8.51 -2.68 11.92
N MET A 142 -8.41 -3.75 11.15
CA MET A 142 -7.84 -3.73 9.81
C MET A 142 -8.86 -4.26 8.81
N THR A 143 -8.93 -3.66 7.62
CA THR A 143 -9.81 -4.10 6.53
C THR A 143 -8.95 -4.52 5.34
N GLY A 144 -9.04 -5.80 4.97
CA GLY A 144 -8.37 -6.32 3.78
C GLY A 144 -9.22 -6.14 2.50
N ALA A 145 -8.68 -6.59 1.36
CA ALA A 145 -9.38 -6.53 0.08
C ALA A 145 -10.68 -7.35 0.04
N GLY A 146 -10.77 -8.39 0.88
CA GLY A 146 -12.00 -9.13 1.13
C GLY A 146 -13.08 -8.37 1.88
N GLY A 147 -12.79 -7.17 2.38
CA GLY A 147 -13.73 -6.29 3.06
C GLY A 147 -13.99 -6.68 4.51
N GLN A 148 -13.29 -7.67 5.06
CA GLN A 148 -13.48 -8.08 6.44
C GLN A 148 -12.70 -7.15 7.37
N ALA A 149 -13.43 -6.44 8.23
CA ALA A 149 -12.85 -5.65 9.31
C ALA A 149 -12.61 -6.57 10.51
N GLY A 150 -11.37 -7.02 10.71
CA GLY A 150 -11.00 -7.91 11.81
C GLY A 150 -10.45 -7.13 13.02
N SER A 151 -10.81 -7.54 14.23
CA SER A 151 -10.04 -7.14 15.42
C SER A 151 -8.72 -7.90 15.39
N THR A 152 -7.62 -7.16 15.30
CA THR A 152 -6.26 -7.71 15.26
C THR A 152 -5.55 -7.44 16.57
N GLY A 153 -4.54 -8.25 16.87
CA GLY A 153 -3.63 -7.94 17.98
C GLY A 153 -2.82 -6.69 17.65
N LEU A 154 -2.19 -6.09 18.66
CA LEU A 154 -1.30 -4.96 18.47
C LEU A 154 0.06 -5.29 19.09
N THR A 155 1.13 -5.01 18.35
CA THR A 155 2.51 -5.09 18.80
C THR A 155 3.27 -3.82 18.37
N GLN A 156 4.57 -3.76 18.64
CA GLN A 156 5.42 -2.62 18.28
C GLN A 156 6.85 -3.09 18.06
N LEU A 157 7.49 -2.52 17.03
CA LEU A 157 8.94 -2.52 16.91
C LEU A 157 9.47 -1.30 17.66
N ASP A 158 10.26 -1.51 18.72
CA ASP A 158 10.80 -0.40 19.52
C ASP A 158 11.86 0.38 18.74
N LYS A 159 12.77 -0.35 18.09
CA LYS A 159 13.82 0.22 17.24
C LYS A 159 14.17 -0.73 16.10
N PHE A 160 14.43 -0.19 14.92
CA PHE A 160 14.75 -0.95 13.72
C PHE A 160 15.61 -0.12 12.77
N LYS A 161 16.22 -0.77 11.80
CA LYS A 161 17.07 -0.17 10.77
C LYS A 161 16.56 -0.46 9.37
N VAL A 162 16.66 0.55 8.52
CA VAL A 162 16.47 0.45 7.08
C VAL A 162 17.72 1.05 6.43
N GLY A 163 18.52 0.19 5.80
CA GLY A 163 19.91 0.53 5.48
C GLY A 163 20.69 0.84 6.76
N ASP A 164 21.41 1.96 6.76
CA ASP A 164 22.22 2.39 7.91
C ASP A 164 21.46 3.33 8.88
N GLN A 165 20.20 3.67 8.58
CA GLN A 165 19.41 4.58 9.42
C GLN A 165 18.53 3.81 10.40
N SER A 166 18.55 4.24 11.67
CA SER A 166 17.69 3.71 12.73
C SER A 166 16.39 4.51 12.82
N PHE A 167 15.30 3.80 13.09
CA PHE A 167 13.95 4.31 13.26
C PHE A 167 13.31 3.63 14.47
N GLY A 168 12.20 4.20 14.94
CA GLY A 168 11.39 3.62 16.01
C GLY A 168 10.80 4.70 16.92
N PRO A 169 9.72 4.39 17.67
CA PRO A 169 8.93 3.16 17.60
C PRO A 169 8.04 3.07 16.34
N LEU A 170 7.63 1.85 15.97
CA LEU A 170 6.66 1.59 14.90
C LEU A 170 5.61 0.56 15.35
N PRO A 171 4.37 0.98 15.64
CA PRO A 171 3.27 0.08 15.96
C PRO A 171 2.94 -0.85 14.79
N ALA A 172 2.56 -2.08 15.11
CA ALA A 172 2.21 -3.10 14.13
C ALA A 172 0.93 -3.86 14.50
N ALA A 173 0.01 -3.98 13.54
CA ALA A 173 -1.12 -4.89 13.67
C ALA A 173 -0.63 -6.34 13.56
N VAL A 174 -1.24 -7.23 14.34
CA VAL A 174 -0.92 -8.66 14.36
C VAL A 174 -2.05 -9.40 13.66
N GLN A 175 -1.81 -9.83 12.42
CA GLN A 175 -2.81 -10.46 11.58
C GLN A 175 -2.23 -11.64 10.81
N ASN A 176 -3.04 -12.70 10.70
CA ASN A 176 -2.73 -13.80 9.80
C ASN A 176 -2.92 -13.34 8.34
N ILE A 177 -1.82 -13.24 7.60
CA ILE A 177 -1.76 -12.89 6.17
C ILE A 177 -1.42 -14.12 5.31
N GLY A 178 -2.02 -15.28 5.63
CA GLY A 178 -1.80 -16.57 4.96
C GLY A 178 -2.06 -16.60 3.45
N ALA A 179 -2.74 -15.58 2.92
CA ALA A 179 -2.95 -15.37 1.50
C ALA A 179 -1.70 -14.91 0.73
N LEU A 180 -0.69 -14.41 1.46
CA LEU A 180 0.58 -13.95 0.93
C LEU A 180 1.68 -15.01 1.13
N PRO A 181 2.82 -14.93 0.40
CA PRO A 181 3.92 -15.89 0.52
C PRO A 181 4.36 -16.11 1.96
N LYS A 182 4.70 -17.35 2.31
CA LYS A 182 5.05 -17.74 3.68
C LYS A 182 6.38 -17.14 4.14
N GLU A 183 7.23 -16.78 3.18
CA GLU A 183 8.52 -16.13 3.36
C GLU A 183 8.39 -14.67 3.79
N LEU A 184 7.19 -14.08 3.70
CA LEU A 184 6.94 -12.74 4.21
C LEU A 184 6.68 -12.79 5.71
N ASP A 185 7.38 -11.97 6.47
CA ASP A 185 7.13 -11.80 7.90
C ASP A 185 5.98 -10.81 8.16
N GLY A 186 5.69 -9.96 7.18
CA GLY A 186 4.73 -8.87 7.33
C GLY A 186 4.55 -7.98 6.11
N ILE A 187 3.83 -6.88 6.32
CA ILE A 187 3.53 -5.83 5.33
C ILE A 187 3.96 -4.48 5.91
N LEU A 188 4.72 -3.70 5.16
CA LEU A 188 5.15 -2.35 5.51
C LEU A 188 4.38 -1.32 4.68
N GLY A 189 3.49 -0.60 5.34
CA GLY A 189 2.60 0.36 4.72
C GLY A 189 2.96 1.83 4.93
N LEU A 190 1.96 2.68 4.70
CA LEU A 190 2.07 4.13 4.64
C LEU A 190 2.56 4.78 5.95
N SER A 191 2.38 4.17 7.12
CA SER A 191 2.89 4.69 8.41
C SER A 191 4.41 4.82 8.44
N PHE A 192 5.11 4.06 7.59
CA PHE A 192 6.54 4.21 7.35
C PHE A 192 6.81 4.96 6.05
N LEU A 193 6.18 4.57 4.92
CA LEU A 193 6.46 5.14 3.61
C LEU A 193 6.24 6.66 3.55
N SER A 194 5.20 7.17 4.23
CA SER A 194 4.87 8.60 4.23
C SER A 194 5.76 9.47 5.14
N ARG A 195 6.70 8.85 5.89
CA ARG A 195 7.72 9.59 6.66
C ARG A 195 8.75 10.26 5.75
N PHE A 196 8.88 9.78 4.52
CA PHE A 196 9.74 10.34 3.50
C PHE A 196 8.94 11.27 2.59
N GLU A 197 9.59 12.32 2.11
CA GLU A 197 8.97 13.19 1.10
C GLU A 197 8.73 12.42 -0.20
N CYS A 198 9.70 11.57 -0.58
CA CYS A 198 9.63 10.77 -1.79
C CYS A 198 10.14 9.34 -1.57
N VAL A 199 9.50 8.37 -2.22
CA VAL A 199 9.91 6.96 -2.28
C VAL A 199 9.95 6.51 -3.73
N GLU A 200 11.06 5.91 -4.15
CA GLU A 200 11.23 5.34 -5.49
C GLU A 200 11.44 3.84 -5.42
N MET A 201 10.66 3.09 -6.18
CA MET A 201 10.88 1.67 -6.47
C MET A 201 11.46 1.56 -7.89
N ASP A 202 12.77 1.30 -8.00
CA ASP A 202 13.47 1.06 -9.25
C ASP A 202 13.45 -0.45 -9.54
N PHE A 203 12.46 -0.88 -10.32
CA PHE A 203 12.29 -2.27 -10.72
C PHE A 203 13.40 -2.73 -11.67
N SER A 204 13.96 -1.81 -12.48
CA SER A 204 15.03 -2.13 -13.42
C SER A 204 16.35 -2.48 -12.72
N LYS A 205 16.62 -1.83 -11.58
CA LYS A 205 17.84 -2.03 -10.78
C LYS A 205 17.64 -2.88 -9.53
N GLY A 206 16.40 -3.24 -9.21
CA GLY A 206 16.07 -3.96 -7.97
C GLY A 206 16.44 -3.15 -6.73
N LYS A 207 16.04 -1.87 -6.69
CA LYS A 207 16.34 -0.97 -5.58
C LYS A 207 15.12 -0.18 -5.13
N VAL A 208 15.06 0.12 -3.85
CA VAL A 208 14.16 1.15 -3.32
C VAL A 208 14.99 2.26 -2.71
N THR A 209 14.57 3.50 -2.95
CA THR A 209 15.24 4.69 -2.44
C THR A 209 14.24 5.55 -1.68
N PHE A 210 14.56 5.88 -0.43
CA PHE A 210 13.76 6.75 0.43
C PHE A 210 14.45 8.11 0.56
N PHE A 211 13.75 9.17 0.15
CA PHE A 211 14.27 10.52 0.14
C PHE A 211 13.58 11.37 1.21
N HIS A 212 14.38 11.98 2.08
CA HIS A 212 13.90 12.93 3.09
C HIS A 212 13.45 14.26 2.46
N GLU A 213 14.07 14.63 1.34
CA GLU A 213 13.70 15.79 0.54
C GLU A 213 13.38 15.33 -0.89
N LYS A 214 12.47 16.02 -1.58
CA LYS A 214 12.14 15.67 -2.96
C LYS A 214 13.41 15.69 -3.82
N PRO A 215 13.78 14.58 -4.48
CA PRO A 215 14.98 14.56 -5.30
C PRO A 215 14.82 15.57 -6.45
N THR A 216 15.90 16.30 -6.72
CA THR A 216 16.02 16.99 -8.02
C THR A 216 16.01 15.89 -9.09
N PRO A 217 15.19 15.98 -10.14
CA PRO A 217 15.11 14.94 -11.15
C PRO A 217 16.48 14.74 -11.82
N THR A 218 17.25 13.78 -11.33
CA THR A 218 18.43 13.26 -11.99
C THR A 218 17.95 12.11 -12.86
N LEU A 219 17.45 12.50 -14.03
CA LEU A 219 16.94 11.62 -15.06
C LEU A 219 18.11 11.28 -15.99
N ASP A 220 19.08 10.50 -15.50
CA ASP A 220 20.04 9.90 -16.43
C ASP A 220 19.25 8.87 -17.25
N ASN A 221 18.91 9.24 -18.49
CA ASN A 221 18.21 8.46 -19.52
C ASN A 221 16.74 8.05 -19.25
N LEU A 222 16.15 8.40 -18.10
CA LEU A 222 14.74 8.14 -17.82
C LEU A 222 13.82 9.28 -18.26
N GLN A 223 12.65 8.96 -18.81
CA GLN A 223 11.59 9.91 -19.15
C GLN A 223 10.33 9.61 -18.33
N ILE A 224 9.59 10.67 -17.98
CA ILE A 224 8.27 10.51 -17.35
C ILE A 224 7.31 9.98 -18.41
N VAL A 225 6.74 8.80 -18.18
CA VAL A 225 5.76 8.19 -19.08
C VAL A 225 4.34 8.30 -18.58
N ALA A 226 4.12 8.47 -17.29
CA ALA A 226 2.81 8.79 -16.72
C ALA A 226 2.97 9.52 -15.38
N GLU A 227 2.03 10.40 -15.06
CA GLU A 227 2.03 11.10 -13.78
C GLU A 227 0.61 11.53 -13.41
N GLY A 228 0.24 11.35 -12.14
CA GLY A 228 -1.04 11.82 -11.63
C GLY A 228 -1.00 12.22 -10.16
N GLU A 229 -1.94 13.10 -9.82
CA GLU A 229 -2.19 13.50 -8.44
C GLU A 229 -2.91 12.37 -7.71
N ILE A 230 -2.33 11.89 -6.61
CA ILE A 230 -2.94 10.85 -5.78
C ILE A 230 -3.87 11.49 -4.73
N LYS A 231 -5.06 10.95 -4.60
CA LYS A 231 -6.08 11.41 -3.65
C LYS A 231 -6.14 10.48 -2.46
N LEU A 232 -6.22 11.05 -1.26
CA LEU A 232 -6.45 10.25 -0.05
C LEU A 232 -7.89 9.76 -0.03
N ILE A 233 -8.09 8.47 0.21
CA ILE A 233 -9.38 7.87 0.57
C ILE A 233 -9.47 7.95 2.11
N PRO A 234 -10.18 8.93 2.70
CA PRO A 234 -10.07 9.21 4.13
C PRO A 234 -10.49 8.04 5.01
N ARG A 235 -11.51 7.28 4.57
CA ARG A 235 -12.05 6.12 5.28
C ARG A 235 -11.01 5.02 5.51
N LEU A 236 -10.07 4.87 4.57
CA LEU A 236 -9.07 3.82 4.60
C LEU A 236 -7.66 4.33 4.87
N GLY A 237 -7.40 5.64 4.73
CA GLY A 237 -6.07 6.21 4.89
C GLY A 237 -5.08 5.83 3.77
N ILE A 238 -5.58 5.37 2.63
CA ILE A 238 -4.79 4.95 1.46
C ILE A 238 -5.04 5.87 0.28
N TYR A 239 -4.29 5.69 -0.81
CA TYR A 239 -4.34 6.58 -1.96
C TYR A 239 -4.99 5.93 -3.19
N SER A 240 -5.70 6.75 -3.96
CA SER A 240 -6.20 6.42 -5.29
C SER A 240 -5.77 7.45 -6.33
N VAL A 241 -5.86 7.07 -7.60
CA VAL A 241 -5.54 7.93 -8.73
C VAL A 241 -6.48 7.65 -9.89
N HIS A 242 -6.71 8.66 -10.73
CA HIS A 242 -7.35 8.45 -12.03
C HIS A 242 -6.43 7.68 -12.98
N VAL A 243 -6.92 6.56 -13.49
CA VAL A 243 -6.24 5.70 -14.46
C VAL A 243 -7.07 5.62 -15.73
N TYR A 244 -6.40 5.67 -16.88
CA TYR A 244 -7.02 5.42 -18.17
C TYR A 244 -6.45 4.13 -18.75
N LEU A 245 -7.35 3.22 -19.10
CA LEU A 245 -7.02 1.89 -19.56
C LEU A 245 -7.37 1.80 -21.04
N GLY A 246 -6.33 1.72 -21.86
CA GLY A 246 -6.45 1.69 -23.32
C GLY A 246 -7.18 2.89 -23.90
N GLY A 247 -6.97 4.08 -23.30
CA GLY A 247 -7.63 5.33 -23.72
C GLY A 247 -9.07 5.50 -23.22
N LYS A 248 -9.58 4.58 -22.41
CA LYS A 248 -10.89 4.68 -21.74
C LYS A 248 -10.72 5.07 -20.27
N GLY A 249 -11.68 5.79 -19.70
CA GLY A 249 -11.64 6.26 -18.32
C GLY A 249 -12.00 7.75 -18.19
N PRO A 250 -11.70 8.37 -17.03
CA PRO A 250 -10.90 7.84 -15.95
C PRO A 250 -11.65 6.81 -15.08
N VAL A 251 -10.93 5.81 -14.59
CA VAL A 251 -11.33 4.98 -13.44
C VAL A 251 -10.53 5.47 -12.24
N GLU A 252 -11.18 5.79 -11.12
CA GLU A 252 -10.48 6.03 -9.86
C GLU A 252 -10.04 4.67 -9.28
N MET A 253 -8.73 4.43 -9.18
CA MET A 253 -8.18 3.15 -8.77
C MET A 253 -7.28 3.31 -7.54
N ILE A 254 -7.37 2.37 -6.60
CA ILE A 254 -6.40 2.25 -5.49
C ILE A 254 -5.04 1.88 -6.09
N PHE A 255 -3.99 2.54 -5.59
CA PHE A 255 -2.63 2.26 -6.02
C PHE A 255 -2.00 1.26 -5.05
N ASP A 256 -1.89 0.00 -5.45
CA ASP A 256 -1.64 -1.13 -4.55
C ASP A 256 -0.41 -1.93 -5.00
N THR A 257 0.73 -1.61 -4.42
CA THR A 257 1.98 -2.37 -4.62
C THR A 257 1.97 -3.72 -3.91
N GLY A 258 1.02 -3.94 -2.99
CA GLY A 258 0.79 -5.22 -2.31
C GLY A 258 -0.12 -6.18 -3.07
N ALA A 259 -0.82 -5.72 -4.12
CA ALA A 259 -1.63 -6.56 -4.98
C ALA A 259 -0.80 -7.15 -6.13
N SER A 260 -0.83 -8.48 -6.30
CA SER A 260 -0.14 -9.15 -7.42
C SER A 260 -0.83 -8.93 -8.77
N ALA A 261 -2.11 -8.54 -8.77
CA ALA A 261 -2.91 -8.37 -9.97
C ALA A 261 -3.78 -7.11 -9.90
N SER A 262 -4.03 -6.52 -11.06
CA SER A 262 -4.93 -5.39 -11.22
C SER A 262 -6.37 -5.87 -11.39
N LEU A 263 -7.30 -5.27 -10.64
CA LEU A 263 -8.69 -5.70 -10.56
C LEU A 263 -9.66 -4.54 -10.82
N LEU A 264 -10.84 -4.85 -11.35
CA LEU A 264 -11.93 -3.90 -11.57
C LEU A 264 -13.23 -4.37 -10.92
N SER A 265 -14.00 -3.43 -10.39
CA SER A 265 -15.40 -3.65 -10.09
C SER A 265 -16.27 -3.43 -11.34
N TRP A 266 -17.55 -3.79 -11.26
CA TRP A 266 -18.51 -3.45 -12.32
C TRP A 266 -18.70 -1.94 -12.50
N LYS A 267 -18.54 -1.16 -11.44
CA LYS A 267 -18.44 0.30 -11.54
C LYS A 267 -17.23 0.71 -12.37
N GLY A 268 -16.05 0.15 -12.12
CA GLY A 268 -14.86 0.45 -12.92
C GLY A 268 -15.04 0.14 -14.40
N ILE A 269 -15.75 -0.95 -14.73
CA ILE A 269 -16.13 -1.26 -16.12
C ILE A 269 -17.07 -0.18 -16.69
N ALA A 270 -18.06 0.28 -15.92
CA ALA A 270 -18.94 1.37 -16.34
C ALA A 270 -18.18 2.69 -16.55
N ASP A 271 -17.19 3.01 -15.69
CA ASP A 271 -16.33 4.18 -15.79
C ASP A 271 -15.45 4.15 -17.07
N LEU A 272 -15.16 2.96 -17.61
CA LEU A 272 -14.52 2.79 -18.94
C LEU A 272 -15.50 2.99 -20.12
N GLY A 273 -16.77 3.28 -19.85
CA GLY A 273 -17.83 3.33 -20.86
C GLY A 273 -18.13 1.95 -21.46
N LEU A 274 -17.94 0.89 -20.68
CA LEU A 274 -18.19 -0.50 -21.08
C LEU A 274 -19.33 -1.09 -20.25
N SER A 275 -19.82 -2.24 -20.70
CA SER A 275 -20.82 -3.04 -20.02
C SER A 275 -20.41 -4.51 -20.03
N LYS A 276 -21.13 -5.33 -19.25
CA LYS A 276 -20.93 -6.78 -19.20
C LYS A 276 -21.01 -7.47 -20.57
N ASN A 277 -21.76 -6.89 -21.52
CA ASN A 277 -21.94 -7.43 -22.86
C ASN A 277 -20.99 -6.81 -23.90
N SER A 278 -20.05 -5.97 -23.48
CA SER A 278 -19.08 -5.38 -24.39
C SER A 278 -18.11 -6.44 -24.92
N ASN A 279 -17.74 -6.37 -26.20
CA ASN A 279 -16.81 -7.32 -26.83
C ASN A 279 -15.41 -7.38 -26.18
N PHE A 280 -15.08 -6.40 -25.34
CA PHE A 280 -13.83 -6.33 -24.59
C PHE A 280 -13.87 -7.05 -23.23
N VAL A 281 -15.06 -7.43 -22.76
CA VAL A 281 -15.29 -8.04 -21.45
C VAL A 281 -15.69 -9.49 -21.67
N HIS A 282 -14.87 -10.42 -21.19
CA HIS A 282 -15.06 -11.85 -21.39
C HIS A 282 -15.41 -12.53 -20.08
N ALA A 283 -16.46 -13.34 -20.05
CA ALA A 283 -16.74 -14.18 -18.89
C ALA A 283 -15.62 -15.20 -18.68
N LEU A 284 -15.25 -15.43 -17.43
CA LEU A 284 -14.28 -16.45 -17.06
C LEU A 284 -14.94 -17.84 -17.11
N SER A 285 -14.30 -18.79 -17.78
CA SER A 285 -14.79 -20.16 -17.90
C SER A 285 -14.60 -20.98 -16.62
N THR A 286 -13.66 -20.58 -15.78
CA THR A 286 -13.40 -21.13 -14.45
C THR A 286 -13.80 -20.12 -13.37
N ARG A 287 -14.28 -20.60 -12.22
CA ARG A 287 -14.45 -19.77 -11.01
C ARG A 287 -13.07 -19.41 -10.46
N MET A 288 -12.37 -18.49 -11.13
CA MET A 288 -11.17 -17.87 -10.60
C MET A 288 -11.56 -16.87 -9.51
N GLY A 289 -10.66 -16.66 -8.57
CA GLY A 289 -10.81 -15.58 -7.62
C GLY A 289 -9.47 -15.09 -7.12
N ALA A 290 -9.50 -13.91 -6.55
CA ALA A 290 -8.37 -13.36 -5.82
C ALA A 290 -8.53 -13.69 -4.33
N MET A 291 -7.47 -13.49 -3.56
CA MET A 291 -7.55 -13.55 -2.12
C MET A 291 -7.04 -12.24 -1.53
N GLY A 292 -7.82 -11.66 -0.61
CA GLY A 292 -7.34 -10.53 0.16
C GLY A 292 -6.33 -10.97 1.22
N SER A 293 -5.50 -10.04 1.70
CA SER A 293 -4.58 -10.27 2.83
C SER A 293 -5.30 -10.65 4.13
N ASP A 294 -6.63 -10.51 4.18
CA ASP A 294 -7.53 -11.01 5.23
C ASP A 294 -7.88 -12.50 5.10
N ASN A 295 -7.36 -13.20 4.08
CA ASN A 295 -7.69 -14.60 3.73
C ASN A 295 -9.15 -14.80 3.31
N THR A 296 -9.81 -13.73 2.87
CA THR A 296 -11.15 -13.79 2.33
C THR A 296 -11.05 -13.96 0.81
N ALA A 297 -11.76 -14.94 0.28
CA ALA A 297 -11.85 -15.14 -1.15
C ALA A 297 -12.68 -14.04 -1.82
N ILE A 298 -12.19 -13.57 -2.96
CA ILE A 298 -12.82 -12.57 -3.82
C ILE A 298 -13.23 -13.27 -5.10
N GLN A 299 -14.54 -13.29 -5.38
CA GLN A 299 -15.04 -13.93 -6.59
C GLN A 299 -14.83 -13.03 -7.81
N LEU A 300 -14.15 -13.56 -8.81
CA LEU A 300 -13.96 -12.93 -10.10
C LEU A 300 -14.85 -13.64 -11.13
N SER A 301 -15.37 -12.88 -12.08
CA SER A 301 -16.40 -13.37 -13.00
C SER A 301 -16.10 -13.08 -14.46
N HIS A 302 -15.40 -11.98 -14.75
CA HIS A 302 -15.04 -11.59 -16.11
C HIS A 302 -13.59 -11.10 -16.14
N ARG A 303 -13.07 -10.89 -17.34
CA ARG A 303 -11.75 -10.33 -17.59
C ARG A 303 -11.82 -9.36 -18.76
N ILE A 304 -11.05 -8.29 -18.66
CA ILE A 304 -10.75 -7.39 -19.77
C ILE A 304 -9.26 -7.46 -20.08
N ASN A 305 -8.90 -7.40 -21.35
CA ASN A 305 -7.51 -7.39 -21.80
C ASN A 305 -7.17 -6.02 -22.40
N ILE A 306 -6.30 -5.26 -21.74
CA ILE A 306 -5.82 -3.96 -22.21
C ILE A 306 -4.54 -4.18 -23.02
N SER A 307 -4.53 -3.73 -24.27
CA SER A 307 -3.42 -4.00 -25.21
C SER A 307 -2.72 -2.77 -25.76
N SER A 308 -3.19 -1.57 -25.43
CA SER A 308 -2.63 -0.32 -25.99
C SER A 308 -1.76 0.42 -25.00
N LYS A 309 -2.33 1.03 -23.96
CA LYS A 309 -1.56 1.75 -22.96
C LYS A 309 -2.27 1.90 -21.61
N ILE A 310 -1.49 2.19 -20.59
CA ILE A 310 -1.94 2.67 -19.28
C ILE A 310 -1.51 4.14 -19.17
N ASP A 311 -2.44 5.02 -18.83
CA ASP A 311 -2.16 6.44 -18.57
C ASP A 311 -2.69 6.80 -17.17
N ILE A 312 -2.08 7.79 -16.53
CA ILE A 312 -2.41 8.22 -15.17
C ILE A 312 -2.58 9.73 -15.17
N GLY A 313 -3.55 10.24 -14.41
CA GLY A 313 -3.75 11.68 -14.27
C GLY A 313 -4.46 12.28 -15.47
N LYS A 314 -3.81 13.16 -16.22
CA LYS A 314 -4.43 13.85 -17.36
C LYS A 314 -4.00 13.19 -18.68
N PRO A 315 -4.93 12.57 -19.45
CA PRO A 315 -4.63 11.87 -20.68
C PRO A 315 -3.82 12.71 -21.66
N GLY A 316 -2.79 12.10 -22.24
CA GLY A 316 -1.96 12.73 -23.26
C GLY A 316 -0.99 13.79 -22.74
N SER A 317 -0.88 13.99 -21.43
CA SER A 317 0.20 14.80 -20.84
C SER A 317 1.55 14.11 -20.96
N TYR A 318 1.53 12.76 -20.99
CA TYR A 318 2.69 11.91 -21.15
C TYR A 318 2.37 10.77 -22.14
N PRO A 319 3.39 10.05 -22.68
CA PRO A 319 3.18 8.96 -23.62
C PRO A 319 2.26 7.83 -23.11
N GLY A 320 2.24 7.60 -21.80
CA GLY A 320 1.65 6.44 -21.15
C GLY A 320 2.59 5.23 -21.16
N ILE A 321 2.31 4.24 -20.32
CA ILE A 321 2.98 2.93 -20.39
C ILE A 321 2.38 2.17 -21.57
N LEU A 322 3.16 1.97 -22.63
CA LEU A 322 2.74 1.17 -23.77
C LEU A 322 2.61 -0.30 -23.37
N LEU A 323 1.49 -0.90 -23.75
CA LEU A 323 1.23 -2.33 -23.63
C LEU A 323 1.44 -2.97 -25.00
N GLY A 324 1.89 -4.22 -25.01
CA GLY A 324 2.10 -4.97 -26.24
C GLY A 324 0.98 -5.95 -26.56
N ALA A 325 1.12 -6.66 -27.68
CA ALA A 325 0.28 -7.81 -28.00
C ALA A 325 0.67 -9.06 -27.19
N GLY A 326 -0.20 -10.07 -27.17
CA GLY A 326 0.06 -11.37 -26.54
C GLY A 326 0.26 -11.26 -25.02
N SER A 327 1.34 -11.87 -24.50
CA SER A 327 1.69 -11.85 -23.07
C SER A 327 2.00 -10.46 -22.52
N LYS A 328 2.20 -9.46 -23.38
CA LYS A 328 2.42 -8.07 -22.98
C LYS A 328 1.12 -7.30 -22.72
N ARG A 329 -0.06 -7.91 -22.91
CA ARG A 329 -1.34 -7.31 -22.49
C ARG A 329 -1.43 -7.21 -20.98
N LEU A 330 -2.20 -6.25 -20.48
CA LEU A 330 -2.62 -6.23 -19.09
C LEU A 330 -4.00 -6.89 -19.01
N SER A 331 -4.06 -8.05 -18.35
CA SER A 331 -5.30 -8.75 -18.07
C SER A 331 -5.82 -8.28 -16.72
N MET A 332 -7.01 -7.69 -16.67
CA MET A 332 -7.63 -7.26 -15.43
C MET A 332 -8.89 -8.08 -15.19
N ASP A 333 -8.97 -8.72 -14.04
CA ASP A 333 -10.15 -9.46 -13.66
C ASP A 333 -11.21 -8.52 -13.06
N VAL A 334 -12.46 -8.91 -13.29
CA VAL A 334 -13.65 -8.14 -12.95
C VAL A 334 -14.54 -8.96 -12.03
N GLY A 335 -14.94 -8.38 -10.91
CA GLY A 335 -15.81 -9.07 -9.96
C GLY A 335 -16.42 -8.16 -8.91
N ASP A 336 -17.20 -8.79 -8.04
CA ASP A 336 -17.80 -8.14 -6.87
C ASP A 336 -16.76 -8.11 -5.74
N ILE A 337 -15.84 -7.15 -5.82
CA ILE A 337 -14.74 -6.99 -4.86
C ILE A 337 -15.29 -6.23 -3.64
N PRO A 338 -15.38 -6.86 -2.45
CA PRO A 338 -16.07 -6.25 -1.30
C PRO A 338 -15.47 -4.91 -0.89
N LEU A 339 -14.14 -4.77 -0.91
CA LEU A 339 -13.46 -3.50 -0.66
C LEU A 339 -13.93 -2.40 -1.63
N LEU A 340 -13.96 -2.67 -2.93
CA LEU A 340 -14.37 -1.69 -3.93
C LEU A 340 -15.85 -1.34 -3.82
N LYS A 341 -16.71 -2.31 -3.50
CA LYS A 341 -18.13 -2.07 -3.23
C LYS A 341 -18.33 -1.09 -2.07
N ASN A 342 -17.52 -1.20 -1.01
CA ASN A 342 -17.56 -0.27 0.13
C ASN A 342 -17.04 1.14 -0.21
N LEU A 343 -16.30 1.27 -1.31
CA LEU A 343 -15.69 2.53 -1.77
C LEU A 343 -16.36 3.11 -3.01
N GLU A 344 -17.40 2.47 -3.53
CA GLU A 344 -18.11 2.88 -4.75
C GLU A 344 -18.64 4.33 -4.64
N ASN A 345 -19.16 4.72 -3.47
CA ASN A 345 -19.61 6.08 -3.19
C ASN A 345 -18.48 7.13 -3.16
N GLN A 346 -17.23 6.70 -3.06
CA GLN A 346 -16.03 7.55 -3.19
C GLN A 346 -15.48 7.54 -4.62
N GLY A 347 -16.19 6.93 -5.57
CA GLY A 347 -15.82 6.89 -6.98
C GLY A 347 -14.84 5.77 -7.34
N VAL A 348 -14.35 5.00 -6.37
CA VAL A 348 -13.32 3.98 -6.60
C VAL A 348 -13.90 2.78 -7.36
N GLY A 349 -13.30 2.47 -8.51
CA GLY A 349 -13.74 1.40 -9.42
C GLY A 349 -12.71 0.29 -9.64
N GLY A 350 -11.51 0.39 -9.08
CA GLY A 350 -10.46 -0.61 -9.31
C GLY A 350 -9.32 -0.60 -8.31
N ILE A 351 -8.46 -1.62 -8.44
CA ILE A 351 -7.17 -1.76 -7.75
C ILE A 351 -6.12 -1.91 -8.85
N LEU A 352 -5.09 -1.07 -8.85
CA LEU A 352 -3.97 -1.13 -9.78
C LEU A 352 -2.80 -1.81 -9.06
N GLY A 353 -2.55 -3.07 -9.45
CA GLY A 353 -1.58 -3.98 -8.84
C GLY A 353 -0.20 -3.93 -9.50
N ILE A 354 0.74 -4.69 -8.93
CA ILE A 354 2.14 -4.72 -9.37
C ILE A 354 2.32 -5.19 -10.82
N ASP A 355 1.41 -6.01 -11.34
CA ASP A 355 1.33 -6.44 -12.75
C ASP A 355 1.21 -5.29 -13.76
N ALA A 356 0.66 -4.15 -13.32
CA ALA A 356 0.62 -2.90 -14.05
C ALA A 356 1.73 -1.95 -13.62
N LEU A 357 1.97 -1.82 -12.31
CA LEU A 357 2.89 -0.84 -11.75
C LEU A 357 4.36 -1.12 -12.10
N ALA A 358 4.77 -2.39 -12.11
CA ALA A 358 6.14 -2.80 -12.45
C ALA A 358 6.43 -2.80 -13.96
N ARG A 359 5.51 -2.27 -14.80
CA ARG A 359 5.74 -2.07 -16.24
C ARG A 359 6.54 -0.80 -16.56
N CYS A 360 6.78 0.04 -15.56
CA CYS A 360 7.74 1.13 -15.65
C CYS A 360 9.09 0.71 -15.06
N ALA A 361 10.17 1.43 -15.39
CA ALA A 361 11.49 1.19 -14.82
C ALA A 361 11.53 1.66 -13.37
N VAL A 362 10.98 2.86 -13.11
CA VAL A 362 10.91 3.45 -11.77
C VAL A 362 9.50 3.94 -11.49
N LEU A 363 8.99 3.56 -10.31
CA LEU A 363 7.77 4.09 -9.74
C LEU A 363 8.12 5.02 -8.58
N ARG A 364 7.72 6.29 -8.69
CA ARG A 364 8.00 7.34 -7.71
C ARG A 364 6.72 7.81 -7.04
N PHE A 365 6.71 7.79 -5.72
CA PHE A 365 5.67 8.41 -4.89
C PHE A 365 6.22 9.67 -4.24
N ASN A 366 5.45 10.76 -4.30
CA ASN A 366 5.69 11.98 -3.54
C ASN A 366 4.53 12.15 -2.55
N PHE A 367 4.78 11.88 -1.27
CA PHE A 367 3.75 11.87 -0.23
C PHE A 367 3.53 13.24 0.43
N GLN A 368 4.48 14.17 0.23
CA GLN A 368 4.45 15.51 0.80
C GLN A 368 4.39 16.59 -0.30
N GLY A 369 4.16 17.84 0.12
CA GLY A 369 3.98 18.99 -0.76
C GLY A 369 2.52 19.38 -0.99
N LYS A 370 2.29 20.43 -1.81
CA LYS A 370 0.93 20.94 -2.10
C LYS A 370 0.04 19.92 -2.79
N LYS A 371 0.65 19.04 -3.58
CA LYS A 371 0.01 17.95 -4.30
C LYS A 371 0.84 16.69 -4.08
N ARG A 372 0.17 15.62 -3.70
CA ARG A 372 0.78 14.29 -3.65
C ARG A 372 0.72 13.71 -5.04
N MET A 373 1.82 13.14 -5.50
CA MET A 373 1.97 12.72 -6.89
C MET A 373 2.49 11.30 -6.97
N VAL A 374 2.05 10.56 -7.98
CA VAL A 374 2.70 9.35 -8.44
C VAL A 374 3.24 9.61 -9.84
N THR A 375 4.49 9.20 -10.08
CA THR A 375 5.19 9.37 -11.35
C THR A 375 5.76 8.02 -11.77
N MET A 376 5.53 7.64 -13.02
CA MET A 376 6.10 6.44 -13.64
C MET A 376 7.15 6.87 -14.65
N LEU A 377 8.33 6.26 -14.57
CA LEU A 377 9.46 6.57 -15.44
C LEU A 377 9.93 5.33 -16.20
N GLN A 378 10.36 5.52 -17.45
CA GLN A 378 10.93 4.45 -18.29
C GLN A 378 12.19 4.96 -18.98
N ASP A 379 13.04 4.03 -19.42
CA ASP A 379 14.16 4.36 -20.28
C ASP A 379 13.68 5.08 -21.55
N SER A 380 14.46 6.07 -21.98
CA SER A 380 14.28 6.68 -23.28
C SER A 380 14.56 5.61 -24.36
N PRO A 381 13.69 5.46 -25.38
CA PRO A 381 13.82 4.42 -26.40
C PRO A 381 15.11 4.52 -27.23
#